data_AF-A0A1Z5KQ06-F1
#
_entry.id   AF-A0A1Z5KQ06-F1
#
_cell.length_a   1.000
_cell.length_b   1.000
_cell.length_c   1.000
_cell.angle_alpha   90.00
_cell.angle_beta   90.00
_cell.angle_gamma   90.00
#
_symmetry.space_group_name_H-M   'P 1'
#
loop_
_entity.id
_entity.type
_entity.pdbx_description
1 polymer ?
#
loop_
_entity_poly.entity_id
_entity_poly.type
_entity_poly.pdbx_seq_one_letter_code
_entity_poly.pdbx_strand_id
1 'polypeptide(L)'
;MVEAPAVPDHSVEAVANAALQITAPGAIPPIPRPLPAGWVLKESRSQPDCYYYYHQETGESTWQAPQAATTTALPTSEEQPRKRAASEDAAPEIPSSNKKAKLPQKVRTLHILRKHKDSRRPSSWRMPTITITKEEALEEMKGFQEILLESASDADELRATFEEIAKTESDCSSAKRGGDLGFFGPKKMTPEFEKASFALQIGEMSNIVETNSGFHIILRIG
;
A
#
# COMPACT_ATOMS: atom_id res chain seq x y z
N MET A 1 -12.92 71.52 1.69
CA MET A 1 -14.23 70.87 1.53
C MET A 1 -13.98 69.37 1.70
N VAL A 2 -14.16 68.88 2.93
CA VAL A 2 -15.21 67.89 3.34
C VAL A 2 -14.85 66.49 2.80
N GLU A 3 -14.74 65.37 3.52
CA GLU A 3 -15.20 64.91 4.83
C GLU A 3 -14.60 63.49 5.03
N ALA A 4 -14.30 63.10 6.26
CA ALA A 4 -14.29 61.69 6.71
C ALA A 4 -15.59 61.48 7.53
N PRO A 5 -16.10 60.27 7.88
CA PRO A 5 -15.53 58.91 7.76
C PRO A 5 -16.55 57.80 7.35
N ALA A 6 -16.09 56.57 7.13
CA ALA A 6 -16.88 55.37 7.43
C ALA A 6 -15.97 54.15 7.62
N VAL A 7 -15.73 53.79 8.89
CA VAL A 7 -15.51 52.40 9.31
C VAL A 7 -16.89 51.74 9.42
N PRO A 8 -16.99 50.44 9.11
CA PRO A 8 -17.10 49.50 10.22
C PRO A 8 -16.23 48.26 10.10
N ASP A 9 -15.68 47.95 11.27
CA ASP A 9 -15.28 46.67 11.83
C ASP A 9 -16.07 45.45 11.29
N HIS A 10 -15.36 44.43 10.82
CA HIS A 10 -15.56 43.10 11.39
C HIS A 10 -14.32 42.23 11.20
N SER A 11 -13.90 41.69 12.34
CA SER A 11 -12.86 40.71 12.57
C SER A 11 -13.05 39.41 11.78
N VAL A 12 -12.00 38.58 11.87
CA VAL A 12 -11.92 37.13 11.61
C VAL A 12 -11.81 36.73 10.12
N GLU A 13 -10.83 35.99 9.63
CA GLU A 13 -9.80 35.15 10.24
C GLU A 13 -8.67 34.97 9.23
N ALA A 14 -7.43 35.18 9.67
CA ALA A 14 -6.28 34.66 8.98
C ALA A 14 -6.20 33.16 9.26
N VAL A 15 -6.33 32.32 8.22
CA VAL A 15 -5.69 31.01 8.25
C VAL A 15 -5.36 30.56 6.85
N ALA A 16 -4.05 30.39 6.66
CA ALA A 16 -3.39 29.90 5.48
C ALA A 16 -4.09 28.68 4.86
N ASN A 17 -4.40 28.76 3.57
CA ASN A 17 -4.45 27.58 2.72
C ASN A 17 -3.01 27.07 2.53
N ALA A 18 -2.49 26.43 3.58
CA ALA A 18 -1.25 25.69 3.54
C ALA A 18 -1.55 24.28 3.02
N ALA A 19 -0.90 23.98 1.90
CA ALA A 19 -0.79 22.66 1.32
C ALA A 19 -0.56 21.59 2.39
N LEU A 20 -1.46 20.61 2.49
CA LEU A 20 -1.19 19.40 3.27
C LEU A 20 -0.60 18.35 2.35
N GLN A 21 0.72 18.31 2.46
CA GLN A 21 1.60 17.28 1.98
C GLN A 21 1.16 15.89 2.44
N ILE A 22 1.16 14.98 1.47
CA ILE A 22 1.50 13.57 1.63
C ILE A 22 2.60 13.38 2.69
N THR A 23 2.26 12.82 3.84
CA THR A 23 3.23 12.39 4.87
C THR A 23 3.17 10.87 5.03
N ALA A 24 4.36 10.28 5.11
CA ALA A 24 4.74 8.87 5.09
C ALA A 24 3.99 7.92 6.05
N PRO A 25 4.00 6.60 5.78
CA PRO A 25 3.53 5.59 6.73
C PRO A 25 4.44 5.59 7.97
N GLY A 26 3.89 6.04 9.11
CA GLY A 26 4.61 6.06 10.39
C GLY A 26 4.51 7.37 11.17
N ALA A 27 3.79 8.38 10.69
CA ALA A 27 3.48 9.57 11.48
C ALA A 27 2.06 9.48 12.05
N ILE A 28 1.94 9.59 13.39
CA ILE A 28 0.66 9.76 14.08
C ILE A 28 -0.08 10.93 13.41
N PRO A 29 -1.25 10.71 12.79
CA PRO A 29 -1.98 11.79 12.15
C PRO A 29 -2.39 12.81 13.23
N PRO A 30 -2.37 14.12 12.95
CA PRO A 30 -2.82 15.11 13.92
C PRO A 30 -4.28 14.83 14.26
N ILE A 31 -4.51 14.31 15.47
CA ILE A 31 -5.85 13.94 15.94
C ILE A 31 -6.64 15.25 16.10
N PRO A 32 -7.70 15.49 15.31
CA PRO A 32 -8.60 16.59 15.62
C PRO A 32 -9.32 16.22 16.92
N ARG A 33 -9.01 16.94 18.00
CA ARG A 33 -9.82 16.93 19.21
C ARG A 33 -11.02 17.85 18.95
N PRO A 34 -12.29 17.43 19.13
CA PRO A 34 -12.80 16.14 19.60
C PRO A 34 -13.25 15.19 18.46
N LEU A 35 -13.14 13.88 18.70
CA LEU A 35 -13.75 12.86 17.85
C LEU A 35 -15.29 12.97 17.92
N PRO A 36 -16.01 12.72 16.82
CA PRO A 36 -17.46 12.65 16.84
C PRO A 36 -17.95 11.61 17.86
N ALA A 37 -19.07 11.89 18.51
CA ALA A 37 -19.63 11.07 19.58
C ALA A 37 -19.74 9.60 19.14
N GLY A 38 -19.22 8.68 19.97
CA GLY A 38 -19.22 7.25 19.73
C GLY A 38 -17.95 6.69 19.07
N TRP A 39 -17.09 7.53 18.48
CA TRP A 39 -15.84 7.08 17.84
C TRP A 39 -14.65 7.15 18.79
N VAL A 40 -13.89 6.06 18.89
CA VAL A 40 -12.65 5.96 19.68
C VAL A 40 -11.49 5.52 18.81
N LEU A 41 -10.29 6.03 19.08
CA LEU A 41 -9.06 5.59 18.41
C LEU A 41 -8.53 4.32 19.11
N LYS A 42 -8.28 3.25 18.35
CA LYS A 42 -7.70 1.99 18.81
C LYS A 42 -6.36 1.73 18.10
N GLU A 43 -5.37 1.29 18.87
CA GLU A 43 -4.11 0.77 18.34
C GLU A 43 -4.28 -0.64 17.75
N SER A 44 -3.57 -0.91 16.67
CA SER A 44 -3.49 -2.25 16.07
C SER A 44 -2.57 -3.13 16.90
N ARG A 45 -3.08 -4.30 17.34
CA ARG A 45 -2.28 -5.29 18.08
C ARG A 45 -1.19 -5.99 17.25
N SER A 46 -1.27 -5.86 15.93
CA SER A 46 -0.37 -6.54 14.98
C SER A 46 0.68 -5.61 14.37
N GLN A 47 0.53 -4.30 14.54
CA GLN A 47 1.45 -3.29 14.01
C GLN A 47 1.58 -2.16 15.03
N PRO A 48 2.72 -2.05 15.74
CA PRO A 48 2.98 -0.86 16.56
C PRO A 48 2.93 0.38 15.66
N ASP A 49 2.40 1.48 16.16
CA ASP A 49 2.17 2.77 15.45
C ASP A 49 1.04 2.82 14.39
N CYS A 50 0.21 1.78 14.26
CA CYS A 50 -0.99 1.84 13.42
C CYS A 50 -2.26 2.03 14.27
N TYR A 51 -3.00 3.11 14.03
CA TYR A 51 -4.25 3.42 14.74
C TYR A 51 -5.46 3.41 13.78
N TYR A 52 -6.61 2.93 14.25
CA TYR A 52 -7.90 2.97 13.55
C TYR A 52 -9.00 3.54 14.44
N TYR A 53 -10.03 4.13 13.86
CA TYR A 53 -11.21 4.60 14.56
C TYR A 53 -12.22 3.46 14.68
N TYR A 54 -12.81 3.31 15.87
CA TYR A 54 -13.80 2.28 16.19
C TYR A 54 -15.01 2.95 16.81
N HIS A 55 -16.20 2.72 16.25
CA HIS A 55 -17.46 3.21 16.78
C HIS A 55 -17.99 2.24 17.84
N GLN A 56 -18.08 2.66 19.09
CA GLN A 56 -18.46 1.76 20.19
C GLN A 56 -19.93 1.31 20.14
N GLU A 57 -20.81 2.14 19.58
CA GLU A 57 -22.25 1.86 19.58
C GLU A 57 -22.68 0.99 18.40
N THR A 58 -22.05 1.16 17.22
CA THR A 58 -22.38 0.36 16.01
C THR A 58 -21.40 -0.78 15.76
N GLY A 59 -20.25 -0.81 16.44
CA GLY A 59 -19.20 -1.82 16.23
C GLY A 59 -18.39 -1.62 14.94
N GLU A 60 -18.56 -0.51 14.22
CA GLU A 60 -17.85 -0.20 12.99
C GLU A 60 -16.39 0.19 13.24
N SER A 61 -15.49 -0.16 12.32
CA SER A 61 -14.10 0.29 12.32
C SER A 61 -13.74 0.97 11.00
N THR A 62 -13.02 2.09 11.07
CA THR A 62 -12.57 2.87 9.91
C THR A 62 -11.15 3.38 10.12
N TRP A 63 -10.35 3.40 9.06
CA TRP A 63 -8.99 3.94 9.06
C TRP A 63 -8.96 5.46 8.79
N GLN A 64 -10.09 6.02 8.38
CA GLN A 64 -10.22 7.44 8.07
C GLN A 64 -10.96 8.15 9.20
N ALA A 65 -10.47 9.33 9.62
CA ALA A 65 -11.13 10.11 10.66
C ALA A 65 -12.58 10.42 10.23
N PRO A 66 -13.60 9.93 10.95
CA PRO A 66 -14.98 10.30 10.67
C PRO A 66 -15.11 11.80 10.90
N GLN A 67 -15.45 12.55 9.85
CA GLN A 67 -15.66 13.98 9.96
C GLN A 67 -16.89 14.21 10.84
N ALA A 68 -16.77 15.07 11.86
CA ALA A 68 -17.89 15.49 12.69
C ALA A 68 -18.85 16.35 11.83
N ALA A 69 -19.75 15.68 11.10
CA ALA A 69 -20.86 16.34 10.43
C ALA A 69 -22.01 16.49 11.44
N THR A 70 -22.12 17.69 11.97
CA THR A 70 -23.17 18.18 12.85
C THR A 70 -24.55 18.12 12.19
N THR A 71 -25.39 17.18 12.66
CA THR A 71 -26.80 17.33 13.07
C THR A 71 -27.92 17.73 12.08
N THR A 72 -29.11 17.14 12.34
CA THR A 72 -30.48 17.44 11.83
C THR A 72 -30.93 16.62 10.60
N ALA A 73 -31.91 15.73 10.63
CA ALA A 73 -32.82 15.24 11.66
C ALA A 73 -33.43 13.89 11.18
N LEU A 74 -33.64 12.97 12.12
CA LEU A 74 -34.65 11.90 12.04
C LEU A 74 -35.97 12.44 12.65
N PRO A 75 -37.15 11.96 12.21
CA PRO A 75 -37.77 10.81 12.87
C PRO A 75 -38.42 9.82 11.86
N THR A 76 -38.17 8.52 11.98
CA THR A 76 -38.96 7.51 12.72
C THR A 76 -40.01 6.83 11.86
N SER A 77 -39.86 5.51 11.71
CA SER A 77 -40.88 4.45 11.93
C SER A 77 -40.30 3.17 11.31
N GLU A 78 -39.81 2.22 12.13
CA GLU A 78 -40.57 1.01 12.56
C GLU A 78 -40.91 0.11 11.36
N GLU A 79 -40.70 -1.20 11.34
CA GLU A 79 -40.48 -2.18 12.40
C GLU A 79 -39.94 -3.47 11.76
N GLN A 80 -39.17 -4.26 12.52
CA GLN A 80 -38.75 -5.61 12.17
C GLN A 80 -39.96 -6.58 12.23
N PRO A 81 -39.83 -7.83 11.76
CA PRO A 81 -39.60 -8.83 12.80
C PRO A 81 -38.59 -9.91 12.45
N ARG A 82 -37.87 -10.29 13.51
CA ARG A 82 -36.93 -11.39 13.63
C ARG A 82 -37.61 -12.74 13.39
N LYS A 83 -36.91 -13.67 12.74
CA LYS A 83 -36.93 -15.09 13.16
C LYS A 83 -35.52 -15.67 13.20
N ARG A 84 -35.15 -16.12 14.40
CA ARG A 84 -34.06 -17.05 14.71
C ARG A 84 -34.34 -18.39 14.03
N ALA A 85 -33.30 -19.06 13.52
CA ALA A 85 -32.80 -20.33 14.05
C ALA A 85 -31.75 -20.93 13.09
N ALA A 86 -30.56 -21.15 13.65
CA ALA A 86 -29.66 -22.29 13.48
C ALA A 86 -29.27 -22.81 12.07
N SER A 87 -27.95 -22.95 11.93
CA SER A 87 -27.12 -23.76 11.01
C SER A 87 -26.86 -23.24 9.59
N GLU A 88 -25.73 -22.53 9.45
CA GLU A 88 -24.92 -22.34 8.23
C GLU A 88 -23.46 -22.44 8.74
N ASP A 89 -22.56 -23.35 8.35
CA ASP A 89 -22.26 -23.98 7.05
C ASP A 89 -22.58 -23.10 5.85
N ALA A 90 -21.83 -22.02 5.73
CA ALA A 90 -21.37 -21.43 4.48
C ALA A 90 -20.68 -20.09 4.79
N ALA A 91 -19.49 -19.90 4.22
CA ALA A 91 -18.86 -18.59 4.14
C ALA A 91 -19.72 -17.62 3.29
N PRO A 92 -19.79 -16.33 3.65
CA PRO A 92 -20.05 -15.28 2.65
C PRO A 92 -19.01 -14.15 2.76
N GLU A 93 -18.20 -13.94 1.73
CA GLU A 93 -18.49 -13.11 0.54
C GLU A 93 -18.40 -11.60 0.82
N ILE A 94 -17.27 -11.05 0.36
CA ILE A 94 -16.85 -9.65 0.41
C ILE A 94 -17.81 -8.81 -0.46
N PRO A 95 -18.41 -7.71 0.06
CA PRO A 95 -19.25 -6.85 -0.77
C PRO A 95 -18.38 -6.00 -1.70
N SER A 96 -18.52 -6.30 -3.00
CA SER A 96 -17.94 -5.58 -4.13
C SER A 96 -18.45 -4.14 -4.20
N SER A 97 -17.58 -3.17 -3.87
CA SER A 97 -17.81 -1.77 -4.22
C SER A 97 -17.29 -1.47 -5.62
N ASN A 98 -18.27 -1.27 -6.51
CA ASN A 98 -18.15 -1.01 -7.93
C ASN A 98 -17.67 0.42 -8.22
N LYS A 99 -16.36 0.59 -8.41
CA LYS A 99 -15.80 1.48 -9.42
C LYS A 99 -14.79 0.66 -10.20
N LYS A 100 -15.19 0.09 -11.34
CA LYS A 100 -14.26 -0.50 -12.32
C LYS A 100 -13.39 0.60 -12.92
N ALA A 101 -12.41 1.09 -12.16
CA ALA A 101 -11.15 1.48 -12.77
C ALA A 101 -10.67 0.21 -13.48
N LYS A 102 -10.63 0.25 -14.80
CA LYS A 102 -10.22 -0.88 -15.64
C LYS A 102 -8.77 -1.19 -15.32
N LEU A 103 -8.53 -2.02 -14.30
CA LEU A 103 -7.21 -2.51 -13.97
C LEU A 103 -6.63 -3.13 -15.25
N PRO A 104 -5.38 -2.82 -15.61
CA PRO A 104 -4.77 -3.40 -16.79
C PRO A 104 -4.87 -4.92 -16.66
N GLN A 105 -5.48 -5.59 -17.64
CA GLN A 105 -5.72 -7.03 -17.54
C GLN A 105 -4.41 -7.83 -17.48
N LYS A 106 -3.31 -7.22 -17.92
CA LYS A 106 -1.97 -7.75 -17.91
C LYS A 106 -0.99 -6.64 -17.59
N VAL A 107 0.03 -6.94 -16.80
CA VAL A 107 1.16 -6.05 -16.52
C VAL A 107 2.44 -6.73 -16.95
N ARG A 108 3.44 -5.95 -17.32
CA ARG A 108 4.79 -6.42 -17.62
C ARG A 108 5.75 -5.85 -16.59
N THR A 109 6.46 -6.73 -15.90
CA THR A 109 7.43 -6.32 -14.88
C THR A 109 8.76 -7.03 -15.07
N LEU A 110 9.82 -6.33 -14.66
CA LEU A 110 11.10 -6.92 -14.35
C LEU A 110 11.13 -7.24 -12.85
N HIS A 111 11.83 -8.30 -12.48
CA HIS A 111 12.09 -8.59 -11.08
C HIS A 111 13.53 -9.01 -10.82
N ILE A 112 14.00 -8.70 -9.61
CA ILE A 112 15.21 -9.29 -9.04
C ILE A 112 14.73 -10.16 -7.89
N LEU A 113 15.12 -11.44 -7.89
CA LEU A 113 14.80 -12.37 -6.81
C LEU A 113 16.07 -12.74 -6.08
N ARG A 114 16.11 -12.53 -4.76
CA ARG A 114 17.15 -13.07 -3.90
C ARG A 114 16.57 -14.11 -2.96
N LYS A 115 17.09 -15.33 -3.04
CA LYS A 115 16.64 -16.43 -2.19
C LYS A 115 17.44 -16.48 -0.89
N HIS A 116 16.84 -17.07 0.13
CA HIS A 116 17.46 -17.37 1.43
C HIS A 116 17.20 -18.83 1.81
N LYS A 117 17.80 -19.28 2.92
CA LYS A 117 17.69 -20.65 3.43
C LYS A 117 16.24 -21.11 3.65
N ASP A 118 15.33 -20.20 4.02
CA ASP A 118 13.91 -20.50 4.28
C ASP A 118 13.03 -20.33 3.03
N SER A 119 13.61 -19.99 1.88
CA SER A 119 12.87 -19.96 0.62
C SER A 119 12.41 -21.36 0.23
N ARG A 120 11.23 -21.47 -0.39
CA ARG A 120 10.60 -22.74 -0.80
C ARG A 120 11.53 -23.68 -1.58
N ARG A 121 12.49 -23.13 -2.33
CA ARG A 121 13.50 -23.89 -3.07
C ARG A 121 14.85 -23.17 -2.96
N PRO A 122 15.67 -23.46 -1.93
CA PRO A 122 16.92 -22.74 -1.62
C PRO A 122 18.07 -23.22 -2.53
N SER A 123 17.83 -23.08 -3.83
CA SER A 123 18.74 -23.46 -4.90
C SER A 123 18.43 -22.59 -6.12
N SER A 124 19.47 -22.05 -6.75
CA SER A 124 19.39 -21.24 -7.95
C SER A 124 20.43 -21.70 -8.98
N TRP A 125 20.42 -21.05 -10.14
CA TRP A 125 21.45 -21.28 -11.15
C TRP A 125 22.82 -20.71 -10.74
N ARG A 126 22.84 -19.77 -9.78
CA ARG A 126 24.07 -19.16 -9.22
C ARG A 126 24.67 -20.05 -8.15
N MET A 127 23.81 -20.56 -7.26
CA MET A 127 24.21 -21.35 -6.11
C MET A 127 23.34 -22.61 -5.99
N PRO A 128 23.93 -23.82 -6.03
CA PRO A 128 23.16 -25.06 -5.93
C PRO A 128 22.50 -25.23 -4.56
N THR A 129 23.10 -24.70 -3.49
CA THR A 129 22.57 -24.70 -2.12
C THR A 129 22.73 -23.30 -1.52
N ILE A 130 21.62 -22.68 -1.13
CA ILE A 130 21.59 -21.32 -0.59
C ILE A 130 21.50 -21.40 0.94
N THR A 131 22.57 -21.02 1.62
CA THR A 131 22.67 -21.00 3.09
C THR A 131 22.49 -19.61 3.71
N ILE A 132 22.32 -18.59 2.86
CA ILE A 132 22.17 -17.18 3.25
C ILE A 132 20.94 -17.02 4.14
N THR A 133 21.06 -16.25 5.22
CA THR A 133 19.93 -15.96 6.11
C THR A 133 18.97 -14.94 5.49
N LYS A 134 17.75 -14.85 6.04
CA LYS A 134 16.77 -13.87 5.61
C LYS A 134 17.28 -12.42 5.79
N GLU A 135 18.05 -12.17 6.83
CA GLU A 135 18.58 -10.84 7.17
C GLU A 135 19.68 -10.42 6.18
N GLU A 136 20.62 -11.33 5.91
CA GLU A 136 21.68 -11.09 4.90
C GLU A 136 21.09 -10.89 3.50
N ALA A 137 20.11 -11.72 3.12
CA ALA A 137 19.44 -11.55 1.83
C ALA A 137 18.70 -10.21 1.72
N LEU A 138 18.14 -9.71 2.83
CA LEU A 138 17.51 -8.38 2.88
C LEU A 138 18.56 -7.26 2.74
N GLU A 139 19.73 -7.40 3.36
CA GLU A 139 20.82 -6.43 3.27
C GLU A 139 21.39 -6.35 1.85
N GLU A 140 21.62 -7.48 1.19
CA GLU A 140 22.01 -7.51 -0.23
C GLU A 140 20.95 -6.85 -1.11
N MET A 141 19.68 -7.13 -0.86
CA MET A 141 18.57 -6.51 -1.60
C MET A 141 18.47 -5.00 -1.37
N LYS A 142 18.78 -4.51 -0.16
CA LYS A 142 18.88 -3.07 0.10
C LYS A 142 20.03 -2.44 -0.69
N GLY A 143 21.17 -3.12 -0.79
CA GLY A 143 22.29 -2.68 -1.62
C GLY A 143 21.88 -2.54 -3.09
N PHE A 144 21.17 -3.52 -3.64
CA PHE A 144 20.63 -3.40 -5.00
C PHE A 144 19.61 -2.27 -5.13
N GLN A 145 18.73 -2.10 -4.13
CA GLN A 145 17.78 -0.99 -4.11
C GLN A 145 18.49 0.36 -4.11
N GLU A 146 19.58 0.53 -3.36
CA GLU A 146 20.38 1.77 -3.32
C GLU A 146 21.04 2.06 -4.67
N ILE A 147 21.66 1.05 -5.30
CA ILE A 147 22.23 1.18 -6.66
C ILE A 147 21.15 1.56 -7.68
N LEU A 148 19.96 0.99 -7.54
CA LEU A 148 18.82 1.31 -8.39
C LEU A 148 18.29 2.73 -8.15
N LEU A 149 18.28 3.20 -6.91
CA LEU A 149 17.89 4.58 -6.58
C LEU A 149 18.89 5.60 -7.14
N GLU A 150 20.20 5.30 -7.06
CA GLU A 150 21.24 6.16 -7.62
C GLU A 150 21.14 6.24 -9.16
N SER A 151 20.81 5.12 -9.82
CA SER A 151 20.58 5.05 -11.27
C SER A 151 19.17 5.47 -11.71
N ALA A 152 18.28 5.84 -10.78
CA ALA A 152 16.89 6.22 -11.07
C ALA A 152 16.72 7.62 -11.68
N SER A 153 17.81 8.25 -12.15
CA SER A 153 17.76 9.57 -12.79
C SER A 153 16.89 9.56 -14.05
N ASP A 154 16.97 8.48 -14.83
CA ASP A 154 16.19 8.26 -16.05
C ASP A 154 15.56 6.86 -16.05
N ALA A 155 14.35 6.73 -16.61
CA ALA A 155 13.65 5.45 -16.65
C ALA A 155 14.38 4.38 -17.50
N ASP A 156 15.06 4.80 -18.56
CA ASP A 156 15.85 3.91 -19.42
C ASP A 156 17.15 3.44 -18.73
N GLU A 157 17.82 4.31 -17.97
CA GLU A 157 19.03 3.97 -17.21
C GLU A 157 18.71 3.06 -16.01
N LEU A 158 17.64 3.38 -15.28
CA LEU A 158 17.10 2.53 -14.22
C LEU A 158 16.85 1.13 -14.74
N ARG A 159 16.19 1.03 -15.90
CA ARG A 159 15.89 -0.25 -16.54
C ARG A 159 17.17 -0.99 -16.94
N ALA A 160 18.12 -0.33 -17.58
CA ALA A 160 19.37 -0.96 -18.00
C ALA A 160 20.15 -1.53 -16.80
N THR A 161 20.26 -0.74 -15.72
CA THR A 161 20.91 -1.13 -14.47
C THR A 161 20.16 -2.29 -13.80
N PHE A 162 18.82 -2.23 -13.78
CA PHE A 162 17.98 -3.32 -13.28
C PHE A 162 18.18 -4.62 -14.04
N GLU A 163 18.23 -4.55 -15.37
CA GLU A 163 18.47 -5.71 -16.22
C GLU A 163 19.86 -6.31 -16.00
N GLU A 164 20.87 -5.49 -15.72
CA GLU A 164 22.23 -5.92 -15.39
C GLU A 164 22.28 -6.65 -14.05
N ILE A 165 21.79 -6.01 -12.98
CA ILE A 165 21.71 -6.62 -11.64
C ILE A 165 20.86 -7.89 -11.70
N ALA A 166 19.75 -7.90 -12.44
CA ALA A 166 18.93 -9.09 -12.58
C ALA A 166 19.65 -10.23 -13.32
N LYS A 167 20.54 -9.94 -14.28
CA LYS A 167 21.33 -10.97 -14.98
C LYS A 167 22.39 -11.58 -14.09
N THR A 168 23.04 -10.78 -13.26
CA THR A 168 24.18 -11.21 -12.44
C THR A 168 23.74 -11.75 -11.08
N GLU A 169 22.77 -11.09 -10.44
CA GLU A 169 22.42 -11.32 -9.03
C GLU A 169 21.12 -12.11 -8.82
N SER A 170 20.16 -12.06 -9.75
CA SER A 170 18.86 -12.70 -9.56
C SER A 170 18.95 -14.23 -9.56
N ASP A 171 18.38 -14.84 -8.53
CA ASP A 171 18.27 -16.29 -8.36
C ASP A 171 17.11 -16.92 -9.18
N CYS A 172 16.38 -16.09 -9.94
CA CYS A 172 15.32 -16.55 -10.83
C CYS A 172 15.90 -16.96 -12.20
N SER A 173 15.24 -17.89 -12.89
CA SER A 173 15.59 -18.25 -14.28
C SER A 173 15.34 -17.12 -15.29
N SER A 174 14.54 -16.10 -14.92
CA SER A 174 14.35 -14.87 -15.68
C SER A 174 15.60 -13.99 -15.77
N ALA A 175 16.64 -14.26 -14.96
CA ALA A 175 17.94 -13.58 -15.04
C ALA A 175 18.48 -13.53 -16.48
N LYS A 176 18.30 -14.61 -17.26
CA LYS A 176 18.69 -14.68 -18.68
C LYS A 176 18.05 -13.61 -19.57
N ARG A 177 16.91 -13.06 -19.15
CA ARG A 177 16.16 -11.99 -19.84
C ARG A 177 16.21 -10.65 -19.11
N GLY A 178 17.21 -10.42 -18.25
CA GLY A 178 17.25 -9.19 -17.44
C GLY A 178 16.16 -9.13 -16.38
N GLY A 179 15.70 -10.27 -15.88
CA GLY A 179 14.64 -10.32 -14.88
C GLY A 179 13.24 -10.10 -15.46
N ASP A 180 13.08 -9.96 -16.78
CA ASP A 180 11.78 -9.82 -17.41
C ASP A 180 10.92 -11.07 -17.17
N LEU A 181 9.70 -10.86 -16.67
CA LEU A 181 8.70 -11.91 -16.53
C LEU A 181 7.70 -11.94 -17.70
N GLY A 182 7.70 -10.91 -18.55
CA GLY A 182 6.74 -10.75 -19.62
C GLY A 182 5.37 -10.30 -19.12
N PHE A 183 4.37 -10.30 -19.99
CA PHE A 183 3.01 -9.91 -19.61
C PHE A 183 2.31 -11.04 -18.85
N PHE A 184 1.94 -10.77 -17.61
CA PHE A 184 1.12 -11.70 -16.81
C PHE A 184 -0.16 -11.02 -16.34
N GLY A 185 -1.22 -11.83 -16.21
CA GLY A 185 -2.49 -11.40 -15.65
C GLY A 185 -2.62 -11.77 -14.17
N PRO A 186 -3.73 -11.37 -13.52
CA PRO A 186 -3.97 -11.70 -12.12
C PRO A 186 -4.07 -13.22 -11.90
N LYS A 187 -3.79 -13.67 -10.67
CA LYS A 187 -3.72 -15.06 -10.20
C LYS A 187 -2.65 -15.93 -10.88
N LYS A 188 -1.65 -15.32 -11.52
CA LYS A 188 -0.50 -16.05 -12.11
C LYS A 188 0.74 -16.04 -11.22
N MET A 189 0.87 -15.05 -10.35
CA MET A 189 2.00 -14.87 -9.44
C MET A 189 1.53 -15.03 -7.98
N THR A 190 2.48 -14.99 -7.04
CA THR A 190 2.16 -14.94 -5.60
C THR A 190 1.37 -13.66 -5.27
N PRO A 191 0.44 -13.71 -4.30
CA PRO A 191 -0.47 -12.60 -4.04
C PRO A 191 0.27 -11.32 -3.62
N GLU A 192 1.39 -11.44 -2.90
CA GLU A 192 2.21 -10.30 -2.49
C GLU A 192 2.90 -9.64 -3.68
N PHE A 193 3.45 -10.45 -4.59
CA PHE A 193 4.11 -9.98 -5.81
C PHE A 193 3.12 -9.31 -6.76
N GLU A 194 1.94 -9.92 -6.91
CA GLU A 194 0.85 -9.40 -7.71
C GLU A 194 0.38 -8.05 -7.17
N LYS A 195 0.05 -7.98 -5.88
CA LYS A 195 -0.40 -6.74 -5.25
C LYS A 195 0.58 -5.59 -5.46
N ALA A 196 1.88 -5.86 -5.29
CA ALA A 196 2.92 -4.86 -5.56
C ALA A 196 2.98 -4.49 -7.05
N SER A 197 3.07 -5.46 -7.96
CA SER A 197 3.17 -5.21 -9.41
C SER A 197 2.01 -4.40 -9.99
N PHE A 198 0.78 -4.67 -9.52
CA PHE A 198 -0.42 -3.97 -9.99
C PHE A 198 -0.62 -2.62 -9.31
N ALA A 199 -0.04 -2.40 -8.13
CA ALA A 199 -0.07 -1.11 -7.44
C ALA A 199 0.91 -0.09 -8.06
N LEU A 200 2.01 -0.56 -8.68
CA LEU A 200 3.02 0.28 -9.30
C LEU A 200 2.55 0.93 -10.59
N GLN A 201 3.06 2.13 -10.87
CA GLN A 201 2.91 2.79 -12.17
C GLN A 201 3.96 2.29 -13.20
N ILE A 202 3.74 2.57 -14.49
CA ILE A 202 4.72 2.20 -15.52
C ILE A 202 5.97 3.07 -15.32
N GLY A 203 7.14 2.45 -15.25
CA GLY A 203 8.43 3.06 -14.90
C GLY A 203 8.72 3.08 -13.40
N GLU A 204 7.79 2.61 -12.56
CA GLU A 204 7.94 2.67 -11.11
C GLU A 204 8.51 1.37 -10.53
N MET A 205 9.41 1.54 -9.56
CA MET A 205 10.03 0.46 -8.80
C MET A 205 9.33 0.27 -7.46
N SER A 206 9.13 -0.99 -7.04
CA SER A 206 8.64 -1.32 -5.70
C SER A 206 9.74 -1.32 -4.66
N ASN A 207 9.30 -1.25 -3.40
CA ASN A 207 10.12 -1.68 -2.28
C ASN A 207 10.40 -3.19 -2.34
N ILE A 208 11.25 -3.66 -1.42
CA ILE A 208 11.55 -5.07 -1.23
C ILE A 208 10.27 -5.81 -0.79
N VAL A 209 9.79 -6.71 -1.64
CA VAL A 209 8.62 -7.55 -1.41
C VAL A 209 9.08 -8.94 -0.97
N GLU A 210 8.66 -9.38 0.20
CA GLU A 210 8.89 -10.74 0.65
C GLU A 210 7.82 -11.69 0.10
N THR A 211 8.24 -12.84 -0.43
CA THR A 211 7.34 -13.93 -0.81
C THR A 211 7.92 -15.26 -0.32
N ASN A 212 7.15 -16.35 -0.44
CA ASN A 212 7.65 -17.70 -0.15
C ASN A 212 8.87 -18.13 -1.01
N SER A 213 9.14 -17.42 -2.11
CA SER A 213 10.31 -17.68 -2.96
C SER A 213 11.56 -16.95 -2.49
N GLY A 214 11.43 -15.93 -1.64
CA GLY A 214 12.51 -15.03 -1.22
C GLY A 214 12.11 -13.56 -1.31
N PHE A 215 13.10 -12.69 -1.43
CA PHE A 215 12.90 -11.26 -1.58
C PHE A 215 12.89 -10.84 -3.03
N HIS A 216 12.02 -9.89 -3.35
CA HIS A 216 11.82 -9.39 -4.70
C HIS A 216 11.88 -7.87 -4.75
N ILE A 217 12.58 -7.32 -5.73
CA ILE A 217 12.36 -5.95 -6.18
C ILE A 217 11.67 -6.04 -7.53
N ILE A 218 10.68 -5.18 -7.76
CA ILE A 218 9.83 -5.21 -8.96
C ILE A 218 9.95 -3.87 -9.64
N LEU A 219 10.20 -3.86 -10.94
CA LEU A 219 10.13 -2.67 -11.78
C LEU A 219 9.03 -2.88 -12.82
N ARG A 220 8.02 -2.03 -12.85
CA ARG A 220 6.95 -2.13 -13.85
C ARG A 220 7.37 -1.42 -15.12
N ILE A 221 7.29 -2.12 -16.25
CA ILE A 221 7.66 -1.58 -17.58
C ILE A 221 6.48 -1.54 -18.56
N GLY A 222 5.33 -2.16 -18.24
CA GLY A 222 4.15 -2.16 -19.10
C GLY A 222 2.87 -2.68 -18.45
#